data_AF-A0A5D2ZP00-F1
#
_entry.id   AF-A0A5D2ZP00-F1
#
_cell.length_a   1.000
_cell.length_b   1.000
_cell.length_c   1.000
_cell.angle_alpha   90.00
_cell.angle_beta   90.00
_cell.angle_gamma   90.00
#
_symmetry.space_group_name_H-M   'P 1'
#
loop_
_entity.id
_entity.type
_entity.pdbx_description
1 polymer ?
#
loop_
_entity_poly.entity_id
_entity_poly.type
_entity_poly.pdbx_seq_one_letter_code
_entity_poly.pdbx_strand_id
1 'polypeptide(L)'
;MSIFVNKLVNVREVFAGNLEYEFMLIRSALHNYSFVSRDTKFPSTIFKLDKKFIQLGNPEINYKFMKGNVDAMKIIQLGLTLSNFEGNLPDFGTPFCYIWEFNFQDFDIEKDHYDKESIELLRQQGIDFTKNKQKGICSRDFGMMFLISGLGFGELTWVTFHSAYDFGFLLKILTQHLLLPDLKSFMRHLIYYFGYRIFDIKYSFKIFNLHGGLEKVAKTLNVARVAGLSHQAGSDSLLILRCFMQIKNKKAFKQRKGPIDGCLRFAITMSLRCLQLSEIAFTIT
;
A
#
# COMPACT_ATOMS: atom_id res chain seq x y z
N MET A 1 12.86 -13.93 -23.11
CA MET A 1 13.81 -12.80 -22.95
C MET A 1 13.17 -11.77 -22.02
N SER A 2 13.89 -11.36 -20.98
CA SER A 2 13.41 -10.41 -19.95
C SER A 2 13.23 -9.02 -20.56
N ILE A 3 12.00 -8.49 -20.59
CA ILE A 3 11.67 -7.18 -21.18
C ILE A 3 11.80 -6.05 -20.14
N PHE A 4 12.62 -6.22 -19.10
CA PHE A 4 12.99 -5.08 -18.27
C PHE A 4 14.10 -4.33 -19.02
N VAL A 5 13.74 -3.26 -19.72
CA VAL A 5 14.72 -2.22 -20.08
C VAL A 5 15.40 -1.83 -18.77
N ASN A 6 16.72 -2.00 -18.69
CA ASN A 6 17.50 -1.98 -17.45
C ASN A 6 17.74 -0.53 -16.97
N LYS A 7 16.68 0.29 -16.93
CA LYS A 7 16.72 1.66 -16.42
C LYS A 7 16.85 1.62 -14.91
N LEU A 8 17.73 2.45 -14.37
CA LEU A 8 17.83 2.67 -12.94
C LEU A 8 16.52 3.26 -12.42
N VAL A 9 16.08 2.79 -11.25
CA VAL A 9 14.85 3.29 -10.61
C VAL A 9 15.23 4.40 -9.64
N ASN A 10 14.70 5.60 -9.88
CA ASN A 10 14.85 6.76 -9.03
C ASN A 10 13.66 6.87 -8.07
N VAL A 11 13.95 6.90 -6.77
CA VAL A 11 12.96 7.16 -5.72
C VAL A 11 12.81 8.67 -5.57
N ARG A 12 11.68 9.21 -6.03
CA ARG A 12 11.36 10.63 -5.94
C ARG A 12 10.86 10.94 -4.54
N GLU A 13 11.72 11.54 -3.72
CA GLU A 13 11.33 12.09 -2.42
C GLU A 13 10.35 13.26 -2.62
N VAL A 14 9.16 13.14 -2.04
CA VAL A 14 8.12 14.16 -2.10
C VAL A 14 7.95 14.80 -0.73
N PHE A 15 8.08 16.12 -0.71
CA PHE A 15 7.91 17.03 0.41
C PHE A 15 6.91 18.12 0.01
N ALA A 16 6.56 19.04 0.92
CA ALA A 16 5.57 20.08 0.62
C ALA A 16 5.94 20.92 -0.62
N GLY A 17 7.23 21.25 -0.79
CA GLY A 17 7.70 22.14 -1.85
C GLY A 17 7.64 21.57 -3.28
N ASN A 18 7.51 20.25 -3.45
CA ASN A 18 7.39 19.62 -4.77
C ASN A 18 6.09 18.81 -4.93
N LEU A 19 5.20 18.82 -3.95
CA LEU A 19 3.99 17.98 -3.92
C LEU A 19 3.16 18.10 -5.22
N GLU A 20 2.85 19.32 -5.62
CA GLU A 20 2.01 19.59 -6.80
C GLU A 20 2.66 19.07 -8.09
N TYR A 21 3.95 19.36 -8.29
CA TYR A 21 4.70 18.90 -9.46
C TYR A 21 4.74 17.37 -9.56
N GLU A 22 4.96 16.68 -8.44
CA GLU A 22 4.97 15.22 -8.41
C GLU A 22 3.60 14.62 -8.70
N PHE A 23 2.53 15.25 -8.20
CA PHE A 23 1.16 14.84 -8.55
C PHE A 23 0.80 15.10 -10.01
N MET A 24 1.36 16.15 -10.65
CA MET A 24 1.22 16.34 -12.10
C MET A 24 1.85 15.17 -12.88
N LEU A 25 3.04 14.72 -12.48
CA LEU A 25 3.70 13.57 -13.10
C LEU A 25 2.87 12.29 -12.91
N ILE A 26 2.38 12.04 -11.70
CA ILE A 26 1.50 10.90 -11.39
C ILE A 26 0.27 10.93 -12.28
N ARG A 27 -0.44 12.07 -12.35
CA ARG A 27 -1.63 12.23 -13.18
C ARG A 27 -1.34 11.94 -14.66
N SER A 28 -0.20 12.40 -15.18
CA SER A 28 0.19 12.12 -16.56
C SER A 28 0.49 10.63 -16.81
N ALA A 29 0.98 9.90 -15.80
CA ALA A 29 1.28 8.49 -15.89
C ALA A 29 0.01 7.61 -15.82
N LEU A 30 -1.01 7.98 -15.04
CA LEU A 30 -2.17 7.11 -14.80
C LEU A 30 -2.92 6.66 -16.05
N HIS A 31 -2.81 7.38 -17.17
CA HIS A 31 -3.37 6.95 -18.46
C HIS A 31 -2.75 5.64 -18.97
N ASN A 32 -1.43 5.44 -18.78
CA ASN A 32 -0.69 4.30 -19.31
C ASN A 32 -0.28 3.28 -18.23
N TYR A 33 -0.37 3.67 -16.96
CA TYR A 33 0.13 2.89 -15.82
C TYR A 33 -1.01 2.66 -14.81
N SER A 34 -1.85 1.65 -15.08
CA SER A 34 -3.07 1.36 -14.32
C SER A 34 -2.89 0.49 -13.09
N PHE A 35 -1.70 -0.07 -12.85
CA PHE A 35 -1.37 -0.82 -11.64
C PHE A 35 -0.71 0.10 -10.62
N VAL A 36 -1.25 0.13 -9.40
CA VAL A 36 -0.77 0.97 -8.31
C VAL A 36 -0.39 0.10 -7.14
N SER A 37 0.87 0.17 -6.73
CA SER A 37 1.33 -0.43 -5.49
C SER A 37 1.67 0.63 -4.46
N ARG A 38 1.44 0.29 -3.19
CA ARG A 38 1.55 1.21 -2.07
C ARG A 38 1.96 0.48 -0.81
N ASP A 39 2.64 1.22 0.05
CA ASP A 39 3.00 0.85 1.41
C ASP A 39 3.01 2.13 2.27
N THR A 40 2.79 2.04 3.59
CA THR A 40 2.91 3.18 4.50
C THR A 40 3.80 2.87 5.69
N LYS A 41 4.44 3.93 6.22
CA LYS A 41 5.16 3.88 7.51
C LYS A 41 4.45 4.76 8.52
N PHE A 42 4.31 4.24 9.72
CA PHE A 42 3.67 4.87 10.87
C PHE A 42 4.32 4.29 12.14
N PRO A 43 4.17 4.94 13.31
CA PRO A 43 4.93 4.61 14.53
C PRO A 43 4.40 3.36 15.26
N SER A 44 4.07 2.30 14.51
CA SER A 44 3.50 1.04 14.99
C SER A 44 2.14 1.20 15.70
N THR A 45 1.68 0.16 16.40
CA THR A 45 0.37 0.08 17.05
C THR A 45 0.49 0.16 18.58
N ILE A 46 -0.26 1.05 19.22
CA ILE A 46 -0.40 1.14 20.69
C ILE A 46 -1.42 0.14 21.24
N PHE A 47 -2.53 -0.07 20.53
CA PHE A 47 -3.56 -1.03 20.92
C PHE A 47 -3.24 -2.37 20.28
N LYS A 48 -2.77 -3.32 21.08
CA LYS A 48 -2.41 -4.67 20.62
C LYS A 48 -3.52 -5.65 21.00
N LEU A 49 -4.02 -6.42 20.02
CA LEU A 49 -4.86 -7.58 20.31
C LEU A 49 -4.04 -8.62 21.09
N ASP A 50 -4.63 -9.25 22.11
CA ASP A 50 -4.08 -10.50 22.64
C ASP A 50 -4.05 -11.54 21.51
N LYS A 51 -2.95 -12.29 21.42
CA LYS A 51 -2.73 -13.37 20.46
C LYS A 51 -3.89 -14.37 20.43
N LYS A 52 -4.58 -14.60 21.55
CA LYS A 52 -5.78 -15.46 21.60
C LYS A 52 -6.92 -14.94 20.74
N PHE A 53 -7.18 -13.63 20.76
CA PHE A 53 -8.18 -12.99 19.90
C PHE A 53 -7.71 -12.91 18.44
N ILE A 54 -6.40 -12.82 18.19
CA ILE A 54 -5.80 -12.93 16.84
C ILE A 54 -6.05 -14.32 16.23
N GLN A 55 -6.11 -15.37 17.04
CA GLN A 55 -6.41 -16.73 16.55
C GLN A 55 -7.90 -16.91 16.22
N LEU A 56 -8.79 -16.24 16.96
CA LEU A 56 -10.25 -16.39 16.81
C LEU A 56 -10.81 -15.88 15.49
N GLY A 57 -10.05 -15.08 14.77
CA GLY A 57 -10.41 -14.77 13.40
C GLY A 57 -11.66 -13.89 13.17
N ASN A 58 -12.06 -13.02 14.10
CA ASN A 58 -13.24 -12.15 13.91
C ASN A 58 -12.94 -10.78 13.23
N PRO A 59 -13.32 -10.55 11.96
CA PRO A 59 -13.00 -9.32 11.21
C PRO A 59 -13.46 -8.01 11.87
N GLU A 60 -14.57 -8.02 12.61
CA GLU A 60 -15.08 -6.84 13.33
C GLU A 60 -14.17 -6.45 14.49
N ILE A 61 -13.60 -7.44 15.20
CA ILE A 61 -12.63 -7.18 16.27
C ILE A 61 -11.34 -6.61 15.67
N ASN A 62 -10.84 -7.19 14.57
CA ASN A 62 -9.69 -6.64 13.85
C ASN A 62 -9.91 -5.19 13.45
N TYR A 63 -11.08 -4.91 12.87
CA TYR A 63 -11.42 -3.58 12.42
C TYR A 63 -11.39 -2.59 13.58
N LYS A 64 -12.01 -2.94 14.73
CA LYS A 64 -12.01 -2.07 15.93
C LYS A 64 -10.61 -1.69 16.39
N PHE A 65 -9.67 -2.65 16.43
CA PHE A 65 -8.29 -2.36 16.83
C PHE A 65 -7.50 -1.59 15.76
N MET A 66 -7.66 -1.95 14.48
CA MET A 66 -7.06 -1.19 13.39
C MET A 66 -7.55 0.26 13.42
N LYS A 67 -8.86 0.46 13.55
CA LYS A 67 -9.51 1.77 13.69
C LYS A 67 -8.91 2.57 14.84
N GLY A 68 -8.88 2.00 16.05
CA GLY A 68 -8.33 2.69 17.23
C GLY A 68 -6.88 3.12 17.05
N ASN A 69 -6.05 2.27 16.45
CA ASN A 69 -4.65 2.60 16.17
C ASN A 69 -4.53 3.67 15.09
N VAL A 70 -5.22 3.52 13.94
CA VAL A 70 -5.15 4.51 12.85
C VAL A 70 -5.65 5.87 13.31
N ASP A 71 -6.71 5.91 14.13
CA ASP A 71 -7.24 7.17 14.68
C ASP A 71 -6.24 7.87 15.60
N ALA A 72 -5.58 7.11 16.48
CA ALA A 72 -4.61 7.64 17.43
C ALA A 72 -3.26 8.01 16.79
N MET A 73 -2.86 7.33 15.71
CA MET A 73 -1.54 7.46 15.12
C MET A 73 -1.48 8.47 13.97
N LYS A 74 -0.25 8.89 13.67
CA LYS A 74 0.09 9.77 12.55
C LYS A 74 0.91 9.00 11.51
N ILE A 75 0.63 9.27 10.23
CA ILE A 75 1.42 8.71 9.13
C ILE A 75 2.79 9.41 9.08
N ILE A 76 3.83 8.66 8.71
CA ILE A 76 5.20 9.16 8.56
C ILE A 76 5.59 9.20 7.08
N GLN A 77 5.35 8.10 6.36
CA GLN A 77 5.63 8.00 4.92
C GLN A 77 4.54 7.21 4.19
N LEU A 78 4.40 7.49 2.89
CA LEU A 78 3.62 6.70 1.93
C LEU A 78 4.44 6.49 0.67
N GLY A 79 4.57 5.24 0.24
CA GLY A 79 5.21 4.89 -1.01
C GLY A 79 4.18 4.64 -2.10
N LEU A 80 4.45 5.10 -3.31
CA LEU A 80 3.58 4.87 -4.45
C LEU A 80 4.42 4.41 -5.64
N THR A 81 4.05 3.27 -6.22
CA THR A 81 4.65 2.75 -7.44
C THR A 81 3.55 2.53 -8.47
N LEU A 82 3.71 3.14 -9.64
CA LEU A 82 2.83 2.90 -10.79
C LEU A 82 3.48 1.90 -11.73
N SER A 83 2.69 1.07 -12.40
CA SER A 83 3.15 0.28 -13.53
C SER A 83 2.05 -0.02 -14.53
N ASN A 84 2.47 -0.41 -15.74
CA ASN A 84 1.56 -0.93 -16.75
C ASN A 84 1.31 -2.43 -16.51
N PHE A 85 0.55 -3.08 -17.39
CA PHE A 85 0.20 -4.49 -17.23
C PHE A 85 1.43 -5.44 -17.26
N GLU A 86 2.49 -5.06 -17.95
CA GLU A 86 3.74 -5.82 -18.04
C GLU A 86 4.66 -5.61 -16.82
N GLY A 87 4.37 -4.62 -15.98
CA GLY A 87 5.18 -4.25 -14.83
C GLY A 87 6.29 -3.23 -15.13
N ASN A 88 6.20 -2.55 -16.26
CA ASN A 88 7.08 -1.42 -16.58
C ASN A 88 6.66 -0.18 -15.79
N LEU A 89 7.64 0.56 -15.29
CA LEU A 89 7.44 1.79 -14.51
C LEU A 89 7.37 3.03 -15.43
N PRO A 90 6.79 4.16 -14.96
CA PRO A 90 6.89 5.44 -15.64
C PRO A 90 8.34 5.87 -15.82
N ASP A 91 8.74 6.21 -17.04
CA ASP A 91 10.07 6.73 -17.35
C ASP A 91 10.05 8.16 -17.91
N PHE A 92 8.88 8.66 -18.30
CA PHE A 92 8.67 9.97 -18.91
C PHE A 92 9.64 10.29 -20.07
N GLY A 93 10.06 9.26 -20.83
CA GLY A 93 11.04 9.41 -21.91
C GLY A 93 12.49 9.63 -21.46
N THR A 94 12.78 9.50 -20.17
CA THR A 94 14.10 9.67 -19.57
C THR A 94 14.86 8.32 -19.51
N PRO A 95 16.18 8.31 -19.20
CA PRO A 95 16.91 7.06 -18.96
C PRO A 95 16.60 6.40 -17.60
N PHE A 96 15.71 6.98 -16.79
CA PHE A 96 15.34 6.46 -15.46
C PHE A 96 13.89 6.02 -15.42
N CYS A 97 13.58 5.13 -14.48
CA CYS A 97 12.21 4.83 -14.06
C CYS A 97 11.93 5.54 -12.73
N TYR A 98 10.68 5.87 -12.45
CA TYR A 98 10.31 6.66 -11.28
C TYR A 98 9.29 5.97 -10.39
N ILE A 99 9.54 6.06 -9.08
CA ILE A 99 8.60 5.74 -8.01
C ILE A 99 8.56 6.92 -7.03
N TRP A 100 7.54 7.00 -6.19
CA TRP A 100 7.35 8.13 -5.27
C TRP A 100 7.41 7.69 -3.81
N GLU A 101 8.00 8.54 -2.99
CA GLU A 101 8.02 8.42 -1.54
C GLU A 101 7.59 9.75 -0.92
N PHE A 102 6.36 9.79 -0.41
CA PHE A 102 5.78 10.95 0.23
C PHE A 102 6.15 10.98 1.71
N ASN A 103 6.70 12.10 2.17
CA ASN A 103 7.13 12.32 3.54
C ASN A 103 6.21 13.30 4.24
N PHE A 104 5.60 12.93 5.37
CA PHE A 104 4.58 13.72 6.04
C PHE A 104 5.13 14.47 7.25
N GLN A 105 4.61 15.68 7.49
CA GLN A 105 4.94 16.47 8.69
C GLN A 105 4.02 16.15 9.89
N ASP A 106 2.98 15.34 9.67
CA ASP A 106 1.93 15.07 10.65
C ASP A 106 2.40 14.40 11.94
N PHE A 107 3.55 13.72 11.91
CA PHE A 107 4.15 13.04 13.07
C PHE A 107 5.24 13.90 13.71
N ASP A 108 5.10 14.18 15.00
CA ASP A 108 6.05 14.90 15.84
C ASP A 108 6.56 14.00 16.97
N ILE A 109 7.83 13.59 16.90
CA ILE A 109 8.47 12.70 17.87
C ILE A 109 8.44 13.24 19.31
N GLU A 110 8.30 14.56 19.48
CA GLU A 110 8.28 15.19 20.81
C GLU A 110 6.88 15.19 21.45
N LYS A 111 5.82 14.96 20.65
CA LYS A 111 4.42 15.13 21.08
C LYS A 111 3.57 13.88 20.89
N ASP A 112 3.82 13.12 19.83
CA ASP A 112 2.98 12.00 19.46
C ASP A 112 3.40 10.71 20.16
N HIS A 113 2.45 9.78 20.29
CA HIS A 113 2.73 8.44 20.81
C HIS A 113 3.43 7.60 19.75
N TYR A 114 4.41 6.81 20.16
CA TYR A 114 5.11 5.89 19.27
C TYR A 114 5.72 4.71 20.01
N ASP A 115 5.95 3.63 19.26
CA ASP A 115 6.79 2.52 19.69
C ASP A 115 8.28 2.86 19.45
N LYS A 116 9.09 2.80 20.50
CA LYS A 116 10.51 3.23 20.46
C LYS A 116 11.34 2.37 19.49
N GLU A 117 11.13 1.06 19.47
CA GLU A 117 11.85 0.15 18.58
C GLU A 117 11.49 0.42 17.12
N SER A 118 10.20 0.66 16.85
CA SER A 118 9.73 1.05 15.52
C SER A 118 10.36 2.34 15.03
N ILE A 119 10.42 3.40 15.85
CA ILE A 119 11.03 4.67 15.47
C ILE A 119 12.54 4.54 15.26
N GLU A 120 13.22 3.79 16.12
CA GLU A 120 14.66 3.56 15.98
C GLU A 120 14.98 2.77 14.71
N LEU A 121 14.18 1.74 14.39
CA LEU A 121 14.30 1.01 13.12
C LEU A 121 14.12 1.96 11.92
N LEU A 122 13.07 2.80 11.93
CA LEU A 122 12.83 3.74 10.84
C LEU A 122 13.97 4.76 10.69
N ARG A 123 14.54 5.24 11.80
CA ARG A 123 15.71 6.12 11.80
C ARG A 123 16.93 5.43 11.18
N GLN A 124 17.19 4.17 11.54
CA GLN A 124 18.27 3.37 10.97
C GLN A 124 18.10 3.11 9.47
N GLN A 125 16.86 3.10 8.98
CA GLN A 125 16.54 2.98 7.55
C GLN A 125 16.46 4.34 6.84
N GLY A 126 16.97 5.40 7.47
CA GLY A 126 17.18 6.71 6.85
C GLY A 126 16.00 7.66 6.91
N ILE A 127 14.97 7.39 7.72
CA ILE A 127 13.89 8.37 7.94
C ILE A 127 14.40 9.52 8.81
N ASP A 128 14.43 10.72 8.23
CA ASP A 128 14.76 11.96 8.91
C ASP A 128 13.48 12.64 9.45
N PHE A 129 13.18 12.37 10.72
CA PHE A 129 12.02 12.93 11.41
C PHE A 129 12.09 14.46 11.55
N THR A 130 13.30 15.04 11.62
CA THR A 130 13.48 16.50 11.71
C THR A 130 13.15 17.15 10.37
N LYS A 131 13.67 16.61 9.26
CA LYS A 131 13.32 17.04 7.89
C LYS A 131 11.82 16.87 7.63
N ASN A 132 11.22 15.75 8.07
CA ASN A 132 9.79 15.53 7.93
C ASN A 132 8.96 16.60 8.66
N LYS A 133 9.28 16.92 9.92
CA LYS A 133 8.59 17.98 10.67
C LYS A 133 8.73 19.36 10.02
N GLN A 134 9.86 19.66 9.39
CA GLN A 134 10.14 20.98 8.81
C GLN A 134 9.64 21.16 7.37
N LYS A 135 9.70 20.11 6.55
CA LYS A 135 9.46 20.18 5.10
C LYS A 135 8.39 19.21 4.62
N GLY A 136 7.91 18.33 5.50
CA GLY A 136 6.96 17.28 5.17
C GLY A 136 5.63 17.83 4.69
N ILE A 137 4.92 16.97 3.98
CA ILE A 137 3.61 17.25 3.42
C ILE A 137 2.58 17.29 4.54
N CYS A 138 1.69 18.29 4.55
CA CYS A 138 0.46 18.20 5.34
C CYS A 138 -0.43 17.11 4.73
N SER A 139 -0.84 16.12 5.52
CA SER A 139 -1.68 15.03 5.00
C SER A 139 -2.99 15.52 4.35
N ARG A 140 -3.55 16.64 4.80
CA ARG A 140 -4.71 17.28 4.15
C ARG A 140 -4.42 17.72 2.71
N ASP A 141 -3.28 18.35 2.47
CA ASP A 141 -2.87 18.81 1.13
C ASP A 141 -2.61 17.61 0.22
N PHE A 142 -1.96 16.57 0.75
CA PHE A 142 -1.82 15.29 0.05
C PHE A 142 -3.19 14.71 -0.33
N GLY A 143 -4.15 14.70 0.60
CA GLY A 143 -5.49 14.19 0.37
C GLY A 143 -6.20 14.94 -0.76
N MET A 144 -6.09 16.27 -0.79
CA MET A 144 -6.64 17.09 -1.88
C MET A 144 -6.01 16.75 -3.22
N MET A 145 -4.67 16.69 -3.29
CA MET A 145 -3.95 16.33 -4.52
C MET A 145 -4.30 14.91 -4.99
N PHE A 146 -4.42 13.97 -4.06
CA PHE A 146 -4.82 12.59 -4.35
C PHE A 146 -6.20 12.54 -5.02
N LEU A 147 -7.20 13.26 -4.50
CA LEU A 147 -8.56 13.26 -5.04
C LEU A 147 -8.63 13.83 -6.46
N ILE A 148 -7.81 14.83 -6.80
CA ILE A 148 -7.80 15.45 -8.13
C ILE A 148 -6.82 14.80 -9.12
N SER A 149 -6.00 13.86 -8.66
CA SER A 149 -4.97 13.21 -9.49
C SER A 149 -5.51 12.11 -10.41
N GLY A 150 -6.67 11.53 -10.08
CA GLY A 150 -7.19 10.30 -10.69
C GLY A 150 -6.76 9.01 -9.98
N LEU A 151 -5.96 9.10 -8.89
CA LEU A 151 -5.71 7.96 -8.01
C LEU A 151 -6.97 7.52 -7.26
N GLY A 152 -7.78 8.48 -6.81
CA GLY A 152 -9.12 8.21 -6.28
C GLY A 152 -10.13 8.11 -7.41
N PHE A 153 -11.13 7.23 -7.25
CA PHE A 153 -12.23 7.02 -8.19
C PHE A 153 -11.83 6.51 -9.59
N GLY A 154 -10.53 6.32 -9.84
CA GLY A 154 -10.02 5.82 -11.10
C GLY A 154 -10.25 4.32 -11.28
N GLU A 155 -10.31 3.89 -12.53
CA GLU A 155 -10.21 2.48 -12.88
C GLU A 155 -8.76 2.02 -12.77
N LEU A 156 -8.33 1.76 -11.53
CA LEU A 156 -6.98 1.28 -11.22
C LEU A 156 -7.00 -0.16 -10.68
N THR A 157 -5.84 -0.80 -10.66
CA THR A 157 -5.61 -2.08 -9.98
C THR A 157 -4.61 -1.87 -8.85
N TRP A 158 -5.10 -1.94 -7.62
CA TRP A 158 -4.28 -1.80 -6.42
C TRP A 158 -3.59 -3.12 -6.09
N VAL A 159 -2.28 -3.06 -5.83
CA VAL A 159 -1.44 -4.20 -5.46
C VAL A 159 -0.76 -3.90 -4.14
N THR A 160 -1.09 -4.66 -3.11
CA THR A 160 -0.72 -4.32 -1.74
C THR A 160 -0.19 -5.54 -0.97
N PHE A 161 0.29 -5.31 0.25
CA PHE A 161 0.77 -6.37 1.13
C PHE A 161 0.37 -6.07 2.57
N HIS A 162 -0.56 -6.85 3.13
CA HIS A 162 -1.05 -6.68 4.51
C HIS A 162 -1.66 -5.30 4.80
N SER A 163 -2.51 -4.84 3.90
CA SER A 163 -2.75 -3.41 3.66
C SER A 163 -3.89 -2.76 4.46
N ALA A 164 -4.39 -3.42 5.49
CA ALA A 164 -5.51 -2.90 6.28
C ALA A 164 -5.20 -1.52 6.89
N TYR A 165 -4.01 -1.37 7.49
CA TYR A 165 -3.54 -0.10 8.04
C TYR A 165 -3.27 0.93 6.94
N ASP A 166 -2.65 0.52 5.83
CA ASP A 166 -2.39 1.42 4.70
C ASP A 166 -3.68 2.08 4.22
N PHE A 167 -4.73 1.30 3.96
CA PHE A 167 -6.04 1.84 3.54
C PHE A 167 -6.74 2.60 4.67
N GLY A 168 -6.57 2.19 5.93
CA GLY A 168 -7.04 2.95 7.07
C GLY A 168 -6.48 4.37 7.09
N PHE A 169 -5.15 4.53 7.02
CA PHE A 169 -4.53 5.85 6.98
C PHE A 169 -4.97 6.65 5.76
N LEU A 170 -5.03 6.04 4.58
CA LEU A 170 -5.44 6.76 3.38
C LEU A 170 -6.90 7.21 3.46
N LEU A 171 -7.82 6.38 3.95
CA LEU A 171 -9.21 6.80 4.16
C LEU A 171 -9.31 7.92 5.21
N LYS A 172 -8.59 7.83 6.33
CA LYS A 172 -8.51 8.92 7.33
C LYS A 172 -8.06 10.23 6.68
N ILE A 173 -7.06 10.16 5.79
CA ILE A 173 -6.56 11.32 5.06
C ILE A 173 -7.58 11.82 4.04
N LEU A 174 -8.23 10.95 3.27
CA LEU A 174 -9.19 11.40 2.24
C LEU A 174 -10.49 11.95 2.85
N THR A 175 -10.93 11.41 3.99
CA THR A 175 -12.15 11.88 4.67
C THR A 175 -11.90 13.03 5.63
N GLN A 176 -10.66 13.27 6.06
CA GLN A 176 -10.31 14.27 7.09
C GLN A 176 -11.04 14.04 8.43
N HIS A 177 -11.46 12.80 8.67
CA HIS A 177 -12.18 12.38 9.88
C HIS A 177 -11.55 11.12 10.48
N LEU A 178 -11.89 10.84 11.74
CA LEU A 178 -11.64 9.52 12.32
C LEU A 178 -12.28 8.45 11.44
N LEU A 179 -11.70 7.26 11.44
CA LEU A 179 -12.21 6.13 10.68
C LEU A 179 -13.65 5.78 11.07
N LEU A 180 -14.36 5.15 10.13
CA LEU A 180 -15.77 4.86 10.25
C LEU A 180 -16.07 3.92 11.42
N PRO A 181 -17.24 4.03 12.08
CA PRO A 181 -17.49 3.30 13.33
C PRO A 181 -17.52 1.77 13.14
N ASP A 182 -17.99 1.30 11.98
CA ASP A 182 -18.19 -0.11 11.69
C ASP A 182 -17.48 -0.56 10.41
N LEU A 183 -17.24 -1.86 10.33
CA LEU A 183 -16.50 -2.47 9.25
C LEU A 183 -17.22 -2.34 7.89
N LYS A 184 -18.55 -2.50 7.87
CA LYS A 184 -19.34 -2.42 6.63
C LYS A 184 -19.23 -1.03 6.00
N SER A 185 -19.32 0.01 6.81
CA SER A 185 -19.16 1.40 6.36
C SER A 185 -17.75 1.68 5.85
N PHE A 186 -16.73 1.17 6.54
CA PHE A 186 -15.33 1.23 6.07
C PHE A 186 -15.16 0.57 4.70
N MET A 187 -15.66 -0.65 4.52
CA MET A 187 -15.59 -1.37 3.24
C MET A 187 -16.28 -0.61 2.11
N ARG A 188 -17.43 0.02 2.39
CA ARG A 188 -18.13 0.85 1.40
C ARG A 188 -17.29 2.04 0.95
N HIS A 189 -16.60 2.71 1.88
CA HIS A 189 -15.72 3.83 1.54
C HIS A 189 -14.48 3.37 0.79
N LEU A 190 -13.91 2.25 1.19
CA LEU A 190 -12.77 1.64 0.50
C LEU A 190 -13.12 1.34 -0.96
N ILE A 191 -14.28 0.75 -1.22
CA ILE A 191 -14.78 0.53 -2.59
C ILE A 191 -15.03 1.85 -3.32
N TYR A 192 -15.66 2.82 -2.65
CA TYR A 192 -16.00 4.11 -3.25
C TYR A 192 -14.74 4.84 -3.76
N TYR A 193 -13.67 4.90 -2.96
CA TYR A 193 -12.44 5.60 -3.35
C TYR A 193 -11.51 4.79 -4.25
N PHE A 194 -11.42 3.46 -4.08
CA PHE A 194 -10.37 2.64 -4.69
C PHE A 194 -10.88 1.59 -5.70
N GLY A 195 -12.20 1.52 -5.92
CA GLY A 195 -12.83 0.54 -6.80
C GLY A 195 -12.78 -0.88 -6.24
N TYR A 196 -12.96 -1.89 -7.10
CA TYR A 196 -13.03 -3.32 -6.71
C TYR A 196 -11.74 -4.12 -6.90
N ARG A 197 -10.75 -3.56 -7.58
CA ARG A 197 -9.55 -4.26 -8.04
C ARG A 197 -8.39 -4.07 -7.06
N ILE A 198 -8.43 -4.75 -5.92
CA ILE A 198 -7.44 -4.59 -4.84
C ILE A 198 -6.78 -5.91 -4.43
N PHE A 199 -5.66 -6.26 -5.05
CA PHE A 199 -4.94 -7.49 -4.77
C PHE A 199 -3.96 -7.36 -3.59
N ASP A 200 -4.26 -8.02 -2.47
CA ASP A 200 -3.33 -8.15 -1.35
C ASP A 200 -2.51 -9.45 -1.45
N ILE A 201 -1.20 -9.32 -1.68
CA ILE A 201 -0.26 -10.44 -1.85
C ILE A 201 -0.25 -11.35 -0.63
N LYS A 202 -0.37 -10.79 0.59
CA LYS A 202 -0.28 -11.58 1.82
C LYS A 202 -1.41 -12.60 1.94
N TYR A 203 -2.56 -12.34 1.33
CA TYR A 203 -3.64 -13.33 1.32
C TYR A 203 -3.35 -14.50 0.37
N SER A 204 -2.57 -14.27 -0.68
CA SER A 204 -2.26 -15.29 -1.68
C SER A 204 -1.28 -16.36 -1.17
N PHE A 205 -0.87 -16.27 0.10
CA PHE A 205 0.06 -17.14 0.81
C PHE A 205 -0.29 -18.62 0.72
N LYS A 206 -1.56 -19.00 0.93
CA LYS A 206 -1.99 -20.40 0.83
C LYS A 206 -1.86 -20.95 -0.58
N ILE A 207 -2.12 -20.12 -1.58
CA ILE A 207 -2.13 -20.53 -3.00
C ILE A 207 -0.68 -20.68 -3.51
N PHE A 208 0.23 -19.82 -3.06
CA PHE A 208 1.60 -19.76 -3.54
C PHE A 208 2.65 -20.23 -2.54
N ASN A 209 2.24 -20.81 -1.42
CA ASN A 209 3.06 -21.24 -0.28
C ASN A 209 4.04 -20.15 0.21
N LEU A 210 3.57 -18.90 0.24
CA LEU A 210 4.33 -17.75 0.71
C LEU A 210 4.08 -17.57 2.21
N HIS A 211 5.13 -17.23 2.97
CA HIS A 211 5.03 -17.07 4.43
C HIS A 211 5.96 -15.95 4.93
N GLY A 212 5.55 -15.24 5.97
CA GLY A 212 6.34 -14.20 6.64
C GLY A 212 6.09 -12.78 6.12
N GLY A 213 7.02 -11.88 6.44
CA GLY A 213 7.00 -10.48 5.98
C GLY A 213 7.41 -10.33 4.51
N LEU A 214 7.28 -9.11 3.98
CA LEU A 214 7.53 -8.78 2.58
C LEU A 214 8.91 -9.26 2.09
N GLU A 215 9.97 -9.05 2.88
CA GLU A 215 11.33 -9.49 2.53
C GLU A 215 11.46 -11.01 2.35
N LYS A 216 10.83 -11.79 3.24
CA LYS A 216 10.85 -13.25 3.13
C LYS A 216 10.09 -13.72 1.89
N VAL A 217 8.98 -13.05 1.57
CA VAL A 217 8.19 -13.31 0.37
C VAL A 217 8.97 -12.97 -0.89
N ALA A 218 9.62 -11.81 -0.93
CA ALA A 218 10.48 -11.40 -2.03
C ALA A 218 11.61 -12.41 -2.27
N LYS A 219 12.30 -12.84 -1.20
CA LYS A 219 13.32 -13.90 -1.28
C LYS A 219 12.76 -15.21 -1.84
N THR A 220 11.58 -15.63 -1.38
CA THR A 220 10.91 -16.86 -1.87
C THR A 220 10.54 -16.77 -3.34
N LEU A 221 10.21 -15.56 -3.82
CA LEU A 221 9.89 -15.29 -5.23
C LEU A 221 11.12 -14.96 -6.08
N ASN A 222 12.32 -15.00 -5.51
CA ASN A 222 13.57 -14.58 -6.14
C ASN A 222 13.50 -13.14 -6.71
N VAL A 223 12.89 -12.23 -5.95
CA VAL A 223 12.78 -10.81 -6.27
C VAL A 223 13.76 -10.03 -5.40
N ALA A 224 14.69 -9.34 -6.04
CA ALA A 224 15.57 -8.39 -5.36
C ALA A 224 14.92 -7.01 -5.20
N ARG A 225 15.27 -6.32 -4.11
CA ARG A 225 15.06 -4.88 -3.96
C ARG A 225 16.06 -4.16 -4.86
N VAL A 226 15.55 -3.23 -5.69
CA VAL A 226 16.35 -2.60 -6.77
C VAL A 226 16.51 -1.09 -6.63
N ALA A 227 15.85 -0.47 -5.65
CA ALA A 227 15.98 0.95 -5.33
C ALA A 227 15.54 1.21 -3.88
N GLY A 228 16.18 2.15 -3.19
CA GLY A 228 15.89 2.50 -1.79
C GLY A 228 16.24 1.41 -0.78
N LEU A 229 15.94 1.67 0.50
CA LEU A 229 16.22 0.77 1.62
C LEU A 229 14.97 0.00 2.07
N SER A 230 15.18 -1.07 2.84
CA SER A 230 14.08 -1.79 3.49
C SER A 230 13.39 -0.87 4.50
N HIS A 231 12.06 -0.99 4.64
CA HIS A 231 11.26 -0.12 5.50
C HIS A 231 11.24 1.37 5.09
N GLN A 232 11.65 1.71 3.88
CA GLN A 232 11.26 2.95 3.21
C GLN A 232 10.03 2.68 2.35
N ALA A 233 8.99 3.51 2.48
CA ALA A 233 7.69 3.22 1.91
C ALA A 233 7.73 3.10 0.37
N GLY A 234 8.47 4.00 -0.30
CA GLY A 234 8.62 3.99 -1.75
C GLY A 234 9.27 2.69 -2.23
N SER A 235 10.39 2.33 -1.60
CA SER A 235 11.12 1.09 -1.88
C SER A 235 10.26 -0.17 -1.65
N ASP A 236 9.52 -0.22 -0.54
CA ASP A 236 8.63 -1.34 -0.22
C ASP A 236 7.46 -1.45 -1.22
N SER A 237 6.87 -0.33 -1.63
CA SER A 237 5.81 -0.33 -2.67
C SER A 237 6.31 -0.92 -3.99
N LEU A 238 7.55 -0.64 -4.39
CA LEU A 238 8.15 -1.25 -5.58
C LEU A 238 8.38 -2.76 -5.40
N LEU A 239 8.85 -3.17 -4.22
CA LEU A 239 9.10 -4.57 -3.93
C LEU A 239 7.80 -5.39 -3.94
N ILE A 240 6.71 -4.84 -3.38
CA ILE A 240 5.36 -5.40 -3.45
C ILE A 240 4.96 -5.60 -4.91
N LEU A 241 5.04 -4.55 -5.74
CA LEU A 241 4.68 -4.63 -7.14
C LEU A 241 5.48 -5.72 -7.88
N ARG A 242 6.80 -5.76 -7.69
CA ARG A 242 7.66 -6.76 -8.35
C ARG A 242 7.31 -8.19 -7.92
N CYS A 243 6.99 -8.40 -6.65
CA CYS A 243 6.50 -9.68 -6.16
C CYS A 243 5.18 -10.08 -6.84
N PHE A 244 4.24 -9.14 -6.97
CA PHE A 244 3.00 -9.38 -7.69
C PHE A 244 3.25 -9.75 -9.16
N MET A 245 4.15 -9.05 -9.86
CA MET A 245 4.49 -9.36 -11.25
C MET A 245 5.08 -10.78 -11.40
N GLN A 246 5.90 -11.23 -10.44
CA GLN A 246 6.35 -12.63 -10.41
C GLN A 246 5.19 -13.61 -10.18
N ILE A 247 4.29 -13.31 -9.24
CA ILE A 247 3.12 -14.16 -8.96
C ILE A 247 2.21 -14.26 -10.19
N LYS A 248 1.91 -13.14 -10.86
CA LYS A 248 1.10 -13.06 -12.08
C LYS A 248 1.64 -13.94 -13.20
N ASN A 249 2.97 -14.10 -13.27
CA ASN A 249 3.63 -14.91 -14.29
C ASN A 249 3.65 -16.42 -13.99
N LYS A 250 3.33 -16.86 -12.77
CA LYS A 250 3.27 -18.29 -12.41
C LYS A 250 2.10 -19.00 -13.11
N LYS A 251 2.31 -20.27 -13.52
CA LYS A 251 1.30 -21.09 -14.22
C LYS A 251 -0.05 -21.18 -13.49
N ALA A 252 -0.04 -21.24 -12.15
CA ALA A 252 -1.25 -21.28 -11.32
C ALA A 252 -2.14 -20.04 -11.45
N PHE A 253 -1.56 -18.88 -11.81
CA PHE A 253 -2.32 -17.67 -12.12
C PHE A 253 -2.89 -17.72 -13.56
N LYS A 254 -2.14 -18.31 -14.50
CA LYS A 254 -2.52 -18.42 -15.92
C LYS A 254 -3.55 -19.53 -16.23
N GLN A 255 -3.65 -20.57 -15.40
CA GLN A 255 -4.55 -21.71 -15.61
C GLN A 255 -5.98 -21.49 -15.10
N ARG A 256 -6.25 -20.40 -14.36
CA ARG A 256 -7.62 -20.00 -14.04
C ARG A 256 -8.24 -19.36 -15.28
N LYS A 257 -8.88 -20.18 -16.13
CA LYS A 257 -9.66 -19.71 -17.29
C LYS A 257 -10.87 -18.89 -16.81
N GLY A 258 -10.71 -17.59 -16.89
CA GLY A 258 -11.72 -16.54 -16.78
C GLY A 258 -11.04 -15.23 -17.20
N PRO A 259 -11.78 -14.18 -17.60
CA PRO A 259 -11.16 -12.87 -17.79
C PRO A 259 -10.38 -12.55 -16.51
N ILE A 260 -9.25 -11.86 -16.63
CA ILE A 260 -8.40 -11.47 -15.50
C ILE A 260 -9.25 -10.78 -14.38
N ASP A 261 -10.38 -10.19 -14.76
CA ASP A 261 -11.51 -9.76 -13.92
C ASP A 261 -12.01 -10.78 -12.88
N GLY A 262 -12.06 -12.06 -13.18
CA GLY A 262 -12.57 -13.09 -12.26
C GLY A 262 -11.70 -13.30 -11.02
N CYS A 263 -10.37 -13.11 -11.13
CA CYS A 263 -9.47 -13.14 -9.95
C CYS A 263 -9.39 -11.77 -9.26
N LEU A 264 -9.57 -10.68 -10.01
CA LEU A 264 -9.55 -9.31 -9.49
C LEU A 264 -10.85 -8.90 -8.78
N ARG A 265 -11.99 -9.55 -9.08
CA ARG A 265 -13.27 -9.36 -8.36
C ARG A 265 -13.27 -9.89 -6.92
N PHE A 266 -12.33 -10.77 -6.55
CA PHE A 266 -12.29 -11.40 -5.21
C PHE A 266 -11.51 -10.62 -4.15
N ALA A 267 -11.02 -9.43 -4.50
CA ALA A 267 -9.90 -8.85 -3.81
C ALA A 267 -10.33 -7.91 -2.64
N ILE A 268 -11.62 -7.60 -2.53
CA ILE A 268 -12.14 -6.71 -1.48
C ILE A 268 -12.74 -7.44 -0.28
N THR A 269 -12.93 -8.75 -0.30
CA THR A 269 -13.50 -9.42 0.88
C THR A 269 -12.46 -9.76 1.96
N MET A 270 -11.16 -9.45 1.81
CA MET A 270 -10.12 -10.25 2.50
C MET A 270 -8.97 -9.55 3.21
N SER A 271 -8.76 -8.23 3.08
CA SER A 271 -7.78 -7.51 3.92
C SER A 271 -8.08 -7.68 5.42
N LEU A 272 -9.36 -7.81 5.78
CA LEU A 272 -9.80 -8.05 7.17
C LEU A 272 -10.03 -9.54 7.51
N ARG A 273 -10.00 -10.44 6.52
CA ARG A 273 -9.97 -11.91 6.73
C ARG A 273 -8.60 -12.43 7.18
N CYS A 274 -7.64 -11.54 7.46
CA CYS A 274 -6.44 -11.87 8.24
C CYS A 274 -6.72 -12.03 9.75
N LEU A 275 -8.00 -12.24 10.08
CA LEU A 275 -8.52 -12.96 11.22
C LEU A 275 -9.31 -14.15 10.58
N GLN A 276 -8.76 -15.37 10.55
CA GLN A 276 -8.97 -16.36 9.45
C GLN A 276 -10.34 -17.06 9.25
N LEU A 277 -10.59 -17.43 7.97
CA LEU A 277 -11.35 -18.58 7.38
C LEU A 277 -12.74 -18.88 7.98
N SER A 278 -13.84 -18.84 7.22
CA SER A 278 -14.19 -19.81 6.17
C SER A 278 -15.37 -19.29 5.34
N GLU A 279 -15.59 -19.93 4.18
CA GLU A 279 -16.84 -20.07 3.39
C GLU A 279 -17.73 -18.86 3.13
N ILE A 280 -18.05 -18.65 1.84
CA ILE A 280 -19.42 -18.56 1.33
C ILE A 280 -19.27 -18.34 -0.18
N ALA A 281 -19.68 -19.38 -0.92
CA ALA A 281 -20.10 -19.28 -2.30
C ALA A 281 -21.26 -18.29 -2.41
N PHE A 282 -21.31 -17.43 -3.43
CA PHE A 282 -22.62 -17.07 -3.99
C PHE A 282 -22.54 -16.78 -5.48
N THR A 283 -23.60 -17.27 -6.08
CA THR A 283 -23.96 -17.45 -7.49
C THR A 283 -24.11 -16.12 -8.22
N ILE A 284 -23.83 -16.19 -9.52
CA ILE A 284 -24.16 -15.19 -10.52
C ILE A 284 -25.68 -15.15 -10.69
N THR A 285 -26.28 -13.98 -10.52
CA THR A 285 -27.42 -13.51 -11.31
C THR A 285 -27.16 -12.06 -11.65
#